data_AF-I4D9U8-F1
#
_entry.id   AF-I4D9U8-F1
#
_cell.length_a   1.000
_cell.length_b   1.000
_cell.length_c   1.000
_cell.angle_alpha   90.00
_cell.angle_beta   90.00
_cell.angle_gamma   90.00
#
_symmetry.space_group_name_H-M   'P 1'
#
loop_
_entity.id
_entity.type
_entity.pdbx_description
1 polymer ?
#
loop_
_entity_poly.entity_id
_entity_poly.type
_entity_poly.pdbx_seq_one_letter_code
_entity_poly.pdbx_strand_id
1 'polypeptide(L)'
;MKKWLALTLVISVLINVILVYSLAIKMERLNTSWYRLTSNFANSIHNSTSNTSVIDTVDGIASQYQGLKNIQQQLFNMQLLPEGNVIIEENTIKKSETLLQYQFIILERMKQELKENGSVSNTTNENYMKAEQSWDAVFQSFSGQLKNVNPLARTFNENKWQALFETAFKAKDSVQLTPLSP
;
A
#
# COMPACT_ATOMS: atom_id res chain seq x y z
N MET A 1 -11.73 50.07 -32.08
CA MET A 1 -11.09 48.75 -32.32
C MET A 1 -10.11 48.33 -31.21
N LYS A 2 -9.09 49.13 -30.86
CA LYS A 2 -8.06 48.76 -29.85
C LYS A 2 -8.59 48.40 -28.44
N LYS A 3 -9.64 49.10 -27.95
CA LYS A 3 -10.24 48.84 -26.62
C LYS A 3 -10.91 47.46 -26.50
N TRP A 4 -11.52 46.99 -27.59
CA TRP A 4 -12.18 45.67 -27.63
C TRP A 4 -11.16 44.54 -27.67
N LEU A 5 -10.06 44.70 -28.43
CA LEU A 5 -8.94 43.75 -28.46
C LEU A 5 -8.25 43.64 -27.09
N ALA A 6 -8.06 44.76 -26.39
CA ALA A 6 -7.48 44.76 -25.05
C ALA A 6 -8.40 44.04 -24.04
N LEU A 7 -9.72 44.27 -24.10
CA LEU A 7 -10.69 43.58 -23.24
C LEU A 7 -10.72 42.07 -23.49
N THR A 8 -10.75 41.64 -24.75
CA THR A 8 -10.71 40.21 -25.08
C THR A 8 -9.42 39.54 -24.59
N LEU A 9 -8.28 40.22 -24.71
CA LEU A 9 -7.00 39.71 -24.23
C LEU A 9 -7.01 39.52 -22.70
N VAL A 10 -7.51 40.52 -21.95
CA VAL A 10 -7.61 40.44 -20.48
C VAL A 10 -8.52 39.29 -20.06
N ILE A 11 -9.68 39.13 -20.70
CA ILE A 11 -10.61 38.02 -20.41
C ILE A 11 -9.95 36.66 -20.69
N SER A 12 -9.26 36.51 -21.83
CA SER A 12 -8.53 35.28 -22.14
C SER A 12 -7.43 34.95 -21.12
N VAL A 13 -6.68 35.96 -20.67
CA VAL A 13 -5.67 35.79 -19.61
C VAL A 13 -6.31 35.36 -18.30
N LEU A 14 -7.42 35.99 -17.88
CA LEU A 14 -8.12 35.63 -16.66
C LEU A 14 -8.67 34.20 -16.70
N ILE A 15 -9.28 33.78 -17.83
CA ILE A 15 -9.75 32.41 -18.02
C ILE A 15 -8.59 31.42 -17.91
N ASN A 16 -7.46 31.69 -18.57
CA ASN A 16 -6.29 30.82 -18.50
C ASN A 16 -5.75 30.70 -17.06
N VAL A 17 -5.67 31.80 -16.32
CA VAL A 17 -5.25 31.78 -14.90
C VAL A 17 -6.20 30.92 -14.06
N ILE A 18 -7.52 31.07 -14.24
CA ILE A 18 -8.53 30.27 -13.52
C ILE A 18 -8.39 28.78 -13.84
N LEU A 19 -8.16 28.42 -15.11
CA LEU A 19 -8.00 27.03 -15.53
C LEU A 19 -6.73 26.40 -14.95
N VAL A 20 -5.60 27.11 -15.01
CA VAL A 20 -4.32 26.64 -14.43
C VAL A 20 -4.46 26.43 -12.93
N TYR A 21 -5.09 27.38 -12.23
CA TYR A 21 -5.30 27.28 -10.78
C TYR A 21 -6.23 26.11 -10.41
N SER A 22 -7.28 25.91 -11.19
CA SER A 22 -8.23 24.80 -10.99
C SER A 22 -7.56 23.44 -11.22
N LEU A 23 -6.70 23.32 -12.23
CA LEU A 23 -5.90 22.13 -12.50
C LEU A 23 -4.92 21.85 -11.34
N ALA A 24 -4.22 22.87 -10.86
CA ALA A 24 -3.30 22.77 -9.74
C ALA A 24 -3.98 22.23 -8.46
N ILE A 25 -5.19 22.73 -8.15
CA ILE A 25 -5.99 22.21 -7.02
C ILE A 25 -6.40 20.75 -7.25
N LYS A 26 -6.79 20.38 -8.47
CA LYS A 26 -7.15 18.99 -8.79
C LYS A 26 -5.96 18.05 -8.55
N MET A 27 -4.76 18.45 -8.98
CA MET A 27 -3.53 17.67 -8.78
C MET A 27 -3.15 17.56 -7.31
N GLU A 28 -3.29 18.65 -6.54
CA GLU A 28 -3.07 18.65 -5.09
C GLU A 28 -3.99 17.64 -4.37
N ARG A 29 -5.27 17.63 -4.72
CA ARG A 29 -6.25 16.69 -4.16
C ARG A 29 -5.92 15.23 -4.51
N LEU A 30 -5.50 14.97 -5.75
CA LEU A 30 -5.09 13.64 -6.18
C LEU A 30 -3.85 13.18 -5.40
N ASN A 31 -2.82 14.03 -5.32
CA ASN A 31 -1.58 13.74 -4.59
C ASN A 31 -1.83 13.52 -3.09
N THR A 32 -2.69 14.32 -2.47
CA THR A 32 -3.12 14.13 -1.07
C THR A 32 -3.86 12.80 -0.87
N SER A 33 -4.71 12.42 -1.84
CA SER A 33 -5.46 11.17 -1.77
C SER A 33 -4.53 9.96 -1.83
N TRP A 34 -3.57 9.97 -2.76
CA TRP A 34 -2.52 8.95 -2.87
C TRP A 34 -1.69 8.86 -1.59
N TYR A 35 -1.20 9.99 -1.07
CA TYR A 35 -0.45 10.03 0.18
C TYR A 35 -1.22 9.41 1.34
N ARG A 36 -2.50 9.77 1.50
CA ARG A 36 -3.34 9.24 2.57
C ARG A 36 -3.55 7.73 2.42
N LEU A 37 -3.88 7.24 1.23
CA LEU A 37 -4.12 5.80 1.04
C LEU A 37 -2.84 4.98 1.21
N THR A 38 -1.70 5.44 0.67
CA THR A 38 -0.42 4.75 0.86
C THR A 38 0.01 4.76 2.33
N SER A 39 -0.21 5.86 3.06
CA SER A 39 0.04 5.90 4.51
C SER A 39 -0.87 4.94 5.27
N ASN A 40 -2.16 4.87 4.92
CA ASN A 40 -3.09 3.93 5.55
C ASN A 40 -2.72 2.47 5.26
N PHE A 41 -2.26 2.19 4.04
CA PHE A 41 -1.75 0.88 3.64
C PHE A 41 -0.52 0.50 4.47
N ALA A 42 0.49 1.39 4.54
CA ALA A 42 1.68 1.18 5.35
C ALA A 42 1.36 0.95 6.83
N ASN A 43 0.44 1.74 7.40
CA ASN A 43 -0.02 1.54 8.77
C ASN A 43 -0.77 0.22 8.97
N SER A 44 -1.56 -0.22 7.98
CA SER A 44 -2.25 -1.51 8.04
C SER A 44 -1.25 -2.67 8.06
N ILE A 45 -0.17 -2.56 7.28
CA ILE A 45 0.94 -3.52 7.33
C ILE A 45 1.56 -3.51 8.72
N HIS A 46 1.99 -2.35 9.20
CA HIS A 46 2.65 -2.22 10.51
C HIS A 46 1.82 -2.80 11.65
N ASN A 47 0.52 -2.49 11.70
CA ASN A 47 -0.36 -2.97 12.76
C ASN A 47 -0.59 -4.49 12.69
N SER A 48 -0.54 -5.07 11.49
CA SER A 48 -0.59 -6.53 11.34
C SER A 48 0.70 -7.14 11.84
N THR A 49 1.85 -6.57 11.46
CA THR A 49 3.16 -7.18 11.74
C THR A 49 3.73 -6.92 13.13
N SER A 50 3.27 -5.88 13.83
CA SER A 50 3.77 -5.52 15.15
C SER A 50 3.21 -6.38 16.29
N ASN A 51 2.18 -7.20 16.04
CA ASN A 51 1.46 -7.99 17.06
C ASN A 51 1.82 -9.49 17.01
N THR A 52 3.11 -9.80 17.01
CA THR A 52 3.63 -11.19 16.97
C THR A 52 3.42 -11.97 18.27
N SER A 53 3.15 -11.32 19.40
CA SER A 53 2.96 -12.01 20.69
C SER A 53 1.56 -12.62 20.88
N VAL A 54 0.63 -12.45 19.93
CA VAL A 54 -0.78 -12.84 20.10
C VAL A 54 -1.12 -14.15 19.37
N ILE A 55 -0.27 -14.59 18.45
CA ILE A 55 -0.53 -15.74 17.54
C ILE A 55 -0.54 -17.12 18.20
N ASP A 56 -0.18 -17.23 19.48
CA ASP A 56 -0.25 -18.50 20.23
C ASP A 56 -1.69 -18.86 20.63
N THR A 57 -2.68 -18.06 20.21
CA THR A 57 -4.10 -18.25 20.50
C THR A 57 -4.93 -18.18 19.22
N VAL A 58 -6.07 -18.90 19.22
CA VAL A 58 -7.03 -18.85 18.09
C VAL A 58 -7.55 -17.43 17.85
N ASP A 59 -7.78 -16.65 18.92
CA ASP A 59 -8.25 -15.28 18.82
C ASP A 59 -7.18 -14.35 18.23
N GLY A 60 -5.90 -14.56 18.57
CA GLY A 60 -4.80 -13.84 17.96
C GLY A 60 -4.64 -14.13 16.48
N ILE A 61 -4.80 -15.39 16.08
CA ILE A 61 -4.82 -15.77 14.65
C ILE A 61 -5.99 -15.08 13.93
N ALA A 62 -7.18 -15.05 14.54
CA ALA A 62 -8.34 -14.36 13.95
C ALA A 62 -8.08 -12.85 13.78
N SER A 63 -7.42 -12.22 14.76
CA SER A 63 -7.00 -10.81 14.68
C SER A 63 -6.02 -10.59 13.52
N GLN A 64 -5.02 -11.45 13.37
CA GLN A 64 -4.07 -11.38 12.26
C GLN A 64 -4.75 -11.56 10.91
N TYR A 65 -5.69 -12.50 10.81
CA TYR A 65 -6.48 -12.70 9.60
C TYR A 65 -7.24 -11.43 9.19
N GLN A 66 -7.80 -10.70 10.16
CA GLN A 66 -8.46 -9.42 9.91
C GLN A 66 -7.46 -8.33 9.50
N GLY A 67 -6.26 -8.31 10.08
CA GLY A 67 -5.16 -7.43 9.68
C GLY A 67 -4.82 -7.59 8.19
N LEU A 68 -4.62 -8.83 7.74
CA LEU A 68 -4.33 -9.12 6.33
C LEU A 68 -5.47 -8.76 5.39
N LYS A 69 -6.73 -8.97 5.80
CA LYS A 69 -7.90 -8.50 5.05
C LYS A 69 -7.91 -6.98 4.90
N ASN A 70 -7.53 -6.24 5.95
CA ASN A 70 -7.43 -4.79 5.88
C ASN A 70 -6.34 -4.36 4.89
N ILE A 71 -5.17 -5.01 4.91
CA ILE A 71 -4.09 -4.77 3.91
C ILE A 71 -4.62 -4.99 2.49
N GLN A 72 -5.30 -6.11 2.25
CA GLN A 72 -5.90 -6.42 0.94
C GLN A 72 -6.91 -5.35 0.50
N GLN A 73 -7.79 -4.92 1.40
CA GLN A 73 -8.79 -3.90 1.10
C GLN A 73 -8.14 -2.55 0.80
N GLN A 74 -7.09 -2.16 1.52
CA GLN A 74 -6.38 -0.91 1.25
C GLN A 74 -5.67 -0.95 -0.11
N LEU A 75 -5.07 -2.09 -0.48
CA LEU A 75 -4.47 -2.28 -1.80
C LEU A 75 -5.52 -2.13 -2.91
N PHE A 76 -6.69 -2.77 -2.74
CA PHE A 76 -7.81 -2.64 -3.67
C PHE A 76 -8.30 -1.20 -3.78
N ASN A 77 -8.48 -0.50 -2.66
CA ASN A 77 -8.91 0.91 -2.65
C ASN A 77 -7.94 1.83 -3.42
N MET A 78 -6.63 1.55 -3.39
CA MET A 78 -5.65 2.32 -4.17
C MET A 78 -5.77 2.05 -5.67
N GLN A 79 -6.09 0.82 -6.09
CA GLN A 79 -6.33 0.49 -7.50
C GLN A 79 -7.56 1.21 -8.07
N LEU A 80 -8.52 1.59 -7.22
CA LEU A 80 -9.71 2.35 -7.62
C LEU A 80 -9.45 3.85 -7.83
N LEU A 81 -8.28 4.37 -7.44
CA LEU A 81 -7.94 5.78 -7.70
C LEU A 81 -7.68 6.03 -9.20
N PRO A 82 -7.87 7.28 -9.67
CA PRO A 82 -7.30 7.71 -10.94
C PRO A 82 -5.79 7.40 -10.98
N GLU A 83 -5.33 6.86 -12.10
CA GLU A 83 -3.96 6.37 -12.32
C GLU A 83 -3.56 5.15 -11.47
N GLY A 84 -4.52 4.51 -10.79
CA GLY A 84 -4.26 3.34 -9.92
C GLY A 84 -3.63 2.16 -10.65
N ASN A 85 -4.09 1.87 -11.87
CA ASN A 85 -3.58 0.82 -12.75
C ASN A 85 -2.22 1.15 -13.38
N VAL A 86 -1.84 2.44 -13.43
CA VAL A 86 -0.53 2.88 -13.93
C VAL A 86 0.50 2.83 -12.81
N ILE A 87 0.14 3.32 -11.62
CA ILE A 87 1.03 3.42 -10.47
C ILE A 87 1.27 2.07 -9.80
N ILE A 88 0.22 1.25 -9.66
CA ILE A 88 0.31 -0.09 -9.08
C ILE A 88 0.23 -1.10 -10.22
N GLU A 89 1.39 -1.39 -10.80
CA GLU A 89 1.49 -2.35 -11.90
C GLU A 89 0.91 -3.71 -11.53
N GLU A 90 0.36 -4.41 -12.53
CA GLU A 90 -0.23 -5.74 -12.37
C GLU A 90 0.73 -6.73 -11.69
N ASN A 91 2.03 -6.66 -11.98
CA ASN A 91 3.04 -7.49 -11.34
C ASN A 91 3.17 -7.20 -9.84
N THR A 92 3.12 -5.93 -9.44
CA THR A 92 3.13 -5.52 -8.03
C THR A 92 1.89 -6.01 -7.29
N ILE A 93 0.73 -5.97 -7.95
CA ILE A 93 -0.53 -6.52 -7.42
C ILE A 93 -0.38 -8.03 -7.17
N LYS A 94 0.01 -8.79 -8.21
CA LYS A 94 0.21 -10.25 -8.11
C LYS A 94 1.19 -10.63 -7.01
N LYS A 95 2.31 -9.89 -6.89
CA LYS A 95 3.30 -10.09 -5.83
C LYS A 95 2.71 -9.89 -4.43
N SER A 96 1.86 -8.89 -4.27
CA SER A 96 1.17 -8.60 -3.00
C SER A 96 0.16 -9.68 -2.64
N GLU A 97 -0.66 -10.08 -3.63
CA GLU A 97 -1.66 -11.14 -3.47
C GLU A 97 -1.01 -12.48 -3.14
N THR A 98 0.13 -12.80 -3.76
CA THR A 98 0.89 -14.01 -3.46
C THR A 98 1.35 -14.04 -2.00
N LEU A 99 1.88 -12.92 -1.48
CA LEU A 99 2.31 -12.83 -0.08
C LEU A 99 1.13 -12.89 0.89
N LEU A 100 0.00 -12.24 0.56
CA LEU A 100 -1.24 -12.34 1.35
C LEU A 100 -1.72 -13.79 1.41
N GLN A 101 -1.83 -14.47 0.27
CA GLN A 101 -2.26 -15.87 0.17
C GLN A 101 -1.33 -16.79 0.97
N TYR A 102 -0.02 -16.61 0.83
CA TYR A 102 0.99 -17.35 1.58
C TYR A 102 0.74 -17.27 3.10
N GLN A 103 0.53 -16.06 3.61
CA GLN A 103 0.34 -15.84 5.03
C GLN A 103 -1.04 -16.31 5.52
N PHE A 104 -2.10 -16.17 4.72
CA PHE A 104 -3.41 -16.75 5.04
C PHE A 104 -3.34 -18.28 5.21
N ILE A 105 -2.58 -18.96 4.35
CA ILE A 105 -2.40 -20.43 4.45
C ILE A 105 -1.68 -20.78 5.75
N ILE A 106 -0.62 -20.04 6.12
CA ILE A 106 0.11 -20.27 7.36
C ILE A 106 -0.78 -20.06 8.58
N LEU A 107 -1.57 -18.98 8.61
CA LEU A 107 -2.48 -18.71 9.72
C LEU A 107 -3.52 -19.83 9.90
N GLU A 108 -4.07 -20.39 8.82
CA GLU A 108 -4.97 -21.54 8.92
C GLU A 108 -4.26 -22.80 9.42
N ARG A 109 -3.00 -23.04 9.01
CA ARG A 109 -2.18 -24.14 9.56
C ARG A 109 -1.93 -23.97 11.05
N MET A 110 -1.51 -22.78 11.50
CA MET A 110 -1.31 -22.48 12.92
C MET A 110 -2.57 -22.73 13.74
N LYS A 111 -3.72 -22.30 13.22
CA LYS A 111 -5.03 -22.49 13.87
C LYS A 111 -5.41 -23.97 13.95
N GLN A 112 -5.10 -24.75 12.92
CA GLN A 112 -5.31 -26.20 12.94
C GLN A 112 -4.38 -26.87 13.96
N GLU A 113 -3.09 -26.56 13.94
CA GLU A 113 -2.10 -27.10 14.88
C GLU A 113 -2.44 -26.75 16.34
N LEU A 114 -2.88 -25.52 16.63
CA LEU A 114 -3.34 -25.13 17.96
C LEU A 114 -4.56 -25.94 18.42
N LYS A 115 -5.49 -26.25 17.50
CA LYS A 115 -6.70 -27.02 17.84
C LYS A 115 -6.40 -28.51 18.05
N GLU A 116 -5.51 -29.08 17.26
CA GLU A 116 -5.21 -30.52 17.27
C GLU A 116 -4.15 -30.87 18.31
N ASN A 117 -3.10 -30.04 18.41
CA ASN A 117 -1.89 -30.34 19.17
C ASN A 117 -1.69 -29.41 20.38
N GLY A 118 -2.53 -28.38 20.54
CA GLY A 118 -2.39 -27.38 21.60
C GLY A 118 -1.19 -26.44 21.45
N SER A 119 -0.44 -26.55 20.35
CA SER A 119 0.77 -25.76 20.07
C SER A 119 1.04 -25.68 18.56
N VAL A 120 1.71 -24.61 18.13
CA VAL A 120 2.16 -24.41 16.74
C VAL A 120 3.53 -25.06 16.56
N SER A 121 3.74 -25.73 15.43
CA SER A 121 5.03 -26.33 15.09
C SER A 121 6.09 -25.26 14.78
N ASN A 122 7.36 -25.56 15.09
CA ASN A 122 8.46 -24.64 14.79
C ASN A 122 8.51 -24.26 13.31
N THR A 123 8.27 -25.21 12.40
CA THR A 123 8.26 -24.97 10.95
C THR A 123 7.17 -23.98 10.54
N THR A 124 5.95 -24.15 11.07
CA THR A 124 4.83 -23.25 10.75
C THR A 124 5.10 -21.85 11.32
N ASN A 125 5.64 -21.76 12.54
CA ASN A 125 6.02 -20.50 13.17
C ASN A 125 7.16 -19.78 12.41
N GLU A 126 8.19 -20.50 11.96
CA GLU A 126 9.27 -19.93 11.14
C GLU A 126 8.76 -19.38 9.82
N ASN A 127 7.86 -20.09 9.15
CA ASN A 127 7.24 -19.62 7.91
C ASN A 127 6.38 -18.37 8.16
N TYR A 128 5.64 -18.32 9.27
CA TYR A 128 4.91 -17.13 9.69
C TYR A 128 5.86 -15.94 9.89
N MET A 129 6.93 -16.11 10.67
CA MET A 129 7.91 -15.06 10.95
C MET A 129 8.58 -14.54 9.67
N LYS A 130 8.87 -15.39 8.68
CA LYS A 130 9.38 -14.95 7.38
C LYS A 130 8.38 -14.12 6.58
N ALA A 131 7.09 -14.48 6.62
CA ALA A 131 6.04 -13.68 5.98
C ALA A 131 5.92 -12.30 6.64
N GLU A 132 5.98 -12.26 7.98
CA GLU A 132 5.98 -11.02 8.76
C GLU A 132 7.17 -10.12 8.43
N GLN A 133 8.38 -10.69 8.37
CA GLN A 133 9.59 -9.97 7.96
C GLN A 133 9.49 -9.42 6.53
N SER A 134 8.85 -10.17 5.63
CA SER A 134 8.63 -9.72 4.25
C SER A 134 7.74 -8.48 4.20
N TRP A 135 6.67 -8.46 5.01
CA TRP A 135 5.78 -7.31 5.14
C TRP A 135 6.44 -6.13 5.85
N ASP A 136 7.22 -6.37 6.91
CA ASP A 136 7.97 -5.31 7.58
C ASP A 136 8.96 -4.65 6.60
N ALA A 137 9.67 -5.42 5.76
CA ALA A 137 10.54 -4.86 4.74
C ALA A 137 9.78 -3.92 3.76
N VAL A 138 8.56 -4.30 3.36
CA VAL A 138 7.68 -3.45 2.54
C VAL A 138 7.31 -2.17 3.31
N PHE A 139 6.90 -2.29 4.57
CA PHE A 139 6.55 -1.16 5.44
C PHE A 139 7.72 -0.19 5.65
N GLN A 140 8.92 -0.69 5.98
CA GLN A 140 10.10 0.14 6.19
C GLN A 140 10.45 0.93 4.91
N SER A 141 10.34 0.27 3.75
CA SER A 141 10.56 0.93 2.46
C SER A 141 9.52 2.02 2.17
N PHE A 142 8.22 1.76 2.40
CA PHE A 142 7.18 2.78 2.27
C PHE A 142 7.38 3.96 3.22
N SER A 143 7.55 3.67 4.51
CA SER A 143 7.66 4.70 5.56
C SER A 143 8.90 5.57 5.39
N GLY A 144 10.02 5.01 4.92
CA GLY A 144 11.22 5.77 4.57
C GLY A 144 10.99 6.73 3.42
N GLN A 145 10.32 6.29 2.35
CA GLN A 145 10.10 7.08 1.15
C GLN A 145 8.98 8.13 1.29
N LEU A 146 7.89 7.79 2.00
CA LEU A 146 6.76 8.69 2.21
C LEU A 146 7.15 9.99 2.93
N LYS A 147 8.16 9.96 3.81
CA LYS A 147 8.71 11.15 4.48
C LYS A 147 9.19 12.24 3.52
N ASN A 148 9.52 11.86 2.28
CA ASN A 148 10.01 12.75 1.23
C ASN A 148 8.92 13.16 0.22
N VAL A 149 7.66 12.89 0.53
CA VAL A 149 6.51 13.30 -0.29
C VAL A 149 5.85 14.51 0.36
N ASN A 150 5.73 15.61 -0.36
CA ASN A 150 4.87 16.72 0.04
C ASN A 150 3.43 16.40 -0.43
N PRO A 151 2.48 16.10 0.48
CA PRO A 151 1.10 15.77 0.09
C PRO A 151 0.38 16.96 -0.56
N LEU A 152 0.75 18.19 -0.19
CA LEU A 152 0.15 19.44 -0.68
C LEU A 152 0.82 19.98 -1.95
N ALA A 153 1.64 19.16 -2.63
CA ALA A 153 2.20 19.55 -3.91
C ALA A 153 1.08 19.75 -4.94
N ARG A 154 1.09 20.90 -5.64
CA ARG A 154 0.15 21.25 -6.71
C ARG A 154 0.42 20.54 -8.05
N THR A 155 1.22 19.49 -8.00
CA THR A 155 1.62 18.66 -9.12
C THR A 155 1.50 17.21 -8.70
N PHE A 156 0.97 16.37 -9.57
CA PHE A 156 0.95 14.93 -9.40
C PHE A 156 2.04 14.30 -10.26
N ASN A 157 2.86 13.43 -9.68
CA ASN A 157 3.94 12.76 -10.40
C ASN A 157 3.74 11.24 -10.29
N GLU A 158 3.10 10.68 -11.31
CA GLU A 158 2.81 9.24 -11.43
C GLU A 158 4.09 8.40 -11.30
N ASN A 159 5.15 8.76 -12.03
CA ASN A 159 6.42 8.05 -12.01
C ASN A 159 7.03 7.99 -10.60
N LYS A 160 6.88 9.07 -9.81
CA LYS A 160 7.35 9.08 -8.41
C LYS A 160 6.56 8.10 -7.55
N TRP A 161 5.24 8.05 -7.71
CA TRP A 161 4.39 7.10 -7.00
C TRP A 161 4.67 5.66 -7.43
N GLN A 162 4.76 5.39 -8.74
CA GLN A 162 5.10 4.08 -9.29
C GLN A 162 6.45 3.57 -8.76
N ALA A 163 7.49 4.40 -8.84
CA ALA A 163 8.82 4.04 -8.32
C ALA A 163 8.80 3.74 -6.81
N LEU A 164 7.98 4.47 -6.05
CA LEU A 164 7.81 4.23 -4.62
C LEU A 164 7.17 2.85 -4.36
N PHE A 165 6.11 2.49 -5.09
CA PHE A 165 5.49 1.17 -5.00
C PHE A 165 6.43 0.05 -5.44
N GLU A 166 7.08 0.19 -6.59
CA GLU A 166 8.05 -0.80 -7.07
C GLU A 166 9.17 -1.04 -6.06
N THR A 167 9.74 0.03 -5.50
CA THR A 167 10.83 -0.07 -4.53
C THR A 167 10.36 -0.73 -3.24
N ALA A 168 9.15 -0.39 -2.78
CA ALA A 168 8.58 -1.01 -1.60
C ALA A 168 8.32 -2.51 -1.78
N PHE A 169 7.74 -2.91 -2.91
CA PHE A 169 7.44 -4.31 -3.17
C PHE A 169 8.64 -5.14 -3.63
N LYS A 170 9.71 -4.52 -4.13
CA LYS A 170 11.03 -5.18 -4.28
C LYS A 170 11.66 -5.48 -2.92
N ALA A 171 11.41 -4.68 -1.88
CA ALA A 171 12.00 -4.89 -0.55
C ALA A 171 11.55 -6.22 0.08
N LYS A 172 10.34 -6.71 -0.22
CA LYS A 172 9.87 -8.02 0.24
C LYS A 172 10.79 -9.17 -0.22
N ASP A 173 11.41 -9.03 -1.39
CA ASP A 173 12.24 -10.06 -2.01
C ASP A 173 13.59 -10.22 -1.27
N SER A 174 13.88 -9.35 -0.28
CA SER A 174 15.00 -9.52 0.67
C SER A 174 14.81 -10.67 1.65
N VAL A 175 13.57 -11.17 1.79
CA VAL A 175 13.23 -12.28 2.67
C VAL A 175 12.80 -13.47 1.81
N GLN A 176 13.56 -14.57 1.89
CA GLN A 176 13.26 -15.78 1.12
C GLN A 176 12.17 -16.59 1.80
N LEU A 177 10.97 -16.62 1.20
CA LEU A 177 9.86 -17.45 1.66
C LEU A 177 10.15 -18.93 1.39
N THR A 178 9.83 -19.77 2.37
CA THR A 178 9.88 -21.22 2.21
C THR A 178 8.66 -21.68 1.41
N PRO A 179 8.80 -22.52 0.36
CA PRO A 179 7.65 -23.12 -0.30
C PRO A 179 6.76 -23.85 0.72
N LEU A 180 5.45 -23.61 0.67
CA LEU A 180 4.51 -24.34 1.52
C LEU A 180 4.29 -25.73 0.88
N SER A 181 4.64 -26.79 1.60
CA SER A 181 4.24 -28.15 1.22
C SER A 181 2.71 -28.21 1.08
N PRO A 182 2.14 -28.91 0.09
CA PRO A 182 0.68 -29.03 -0.08
C PRO A 182 -0.01 -29.57 1.18
#